data_AF-A0A9P7RIG0-F1
#
_entry.id   AF-A0A9P7RIG0-F1
#
_cell.length_a   1.000
_cell.length_b   1.000
_cell.length_c   1.000
_cell.angle_alpha   90.00
_cell.angle_beta   90.00
_cell.angle_gamma   90.00
#
_symmetry.space_group_name_H-M   'P 1'
#
loop_
_entity.id
_entity.type
_entity.pdbx_description
1 polymer ?
#
loop_
_entity_poly.entity_id
_entity_poly.type
_entity_poly.pdbx_seq_one_letter_code
_entity_poly.pdbx_strand_id
1 'polypeptide(L)'
;KSGFEFPFLDLLGDGKSSFRWAPEQLISASNPAAVTGSQAYGTEVHAATFAPECNAYSATAGGGTSFNGTAGDKYMSLEMKKSSCGGKAPPYTLAMFDTIINQPIFANGSTCDQQIRLFNTSVTTGAFEPVPVRGTLKSNLGPFQTDASFSDVAGFQAATPFIENNYLPCEMFRGYNPVKTT
;
A
#
# COMPACT_ATOMS: atom_id res chain seq x y z
N LYS A 1 4.04 7.68 1.57
CA LYS A 1 2.84 7.27 2.35
C LYS A 1 3.03 5.85 2.86
N SER A 2 2.45 5.51 4.00
CA SER A 2 2.38 4.13 4.50
C SER A 2 1.11 3.94 5.33
N GLY A 3 0.48 2.78 5.26
CA GLY A 3 -0.76 2.48 5.98
C GLY A 3 -1.24 1.07 5.63
N PHE A 4 -2.35 0.66 6.23
CA PHE A 4 -2.99 -0.60 5.89
C PHE A 4 -4.11 -0.37 4.88
N GLU A 5 -4.22 -1.31 3.93
CA GLU A 5 -5.33 -1.36 2.99
C GLU A 5 -5.95 -2.76 3.06
N PHE A 6 -7.27 -2.82 3.15
CA PHE A 6 -8.02 -4.07 3.25
C PHE A 6 -8.76 -4.30 1.94
N PRO A 7 -8.40 -5.31 1.14
CA PRO A 7 -9.05 -5.58 -0.13
C PRO A 7 -10.30 -6.46 0.02
N PHE A 8 -11.03 -6.63 -1.09
CA PHE A 8 -12.19 -7.53 -1.24
C PHE A 8 -13.46 -7.07 -0.54
N LEU A 9 -13.62 -5.77 -0.29
CA LEU A 9 -14.85 -5.25 0.30
C LEU A 9 -15.89 -5.01 -0.78
N ASP A 10 -17.09 -5.55 -0.57
CA ASP A 10 -18.27 -5.24 -1.37
C ASP A 10 -18.98 -4.01 -0.80
N LEU A 11 -18.43 -2.83 -1.09
CA LEU A 11 -18.98 -1.56 -0.63
C LEU A 11 -20.41 -1.31 -1.17
N LEU A 12 -20.72 -1.83 -2.36
CA LEU A 12 -21.99 -1.56 -3.06
C LEU A 12 -23.06 -2.64 -2.84
N GLY A 13 -22.73 -3.72 -2.13
CA GLY A 13 -23.63 -4.84 -1.85
C GLY A 13 -24.08 -5.61 -3.10
N ASP A 14 -23.27 -5.61 -4.17
CA ASP A 14 -23.66 -6.21 -5.45
C ASP A 14 -22.99 -7.57 -5.75
N GLY A 15 -22.13 -8.04 -4.86
CA GLY A 15 -21.41 -9.31 -4.96
C GLY A 15 -20.45 -9.39 -6.14
N LYS A 16 -20.13 -8.26 -6.81
CA LYS A 16 -19.30 -8.21 -8.03
C LYS A 16 -18.20 -7.17 -7.96
N SER A 17 -18.47 -6.04 -7.33
CA SER A 17 -17.57 -4.89 -7.25
C SER A 17 -16.69 -5.01 -6.00
N SER A 18 -15.39 -5.08 -6.18
CA SER A 18 -14.43 -5.18 -5.06
C SER A 18 -13.73 -3.86 -4.84
N PHE A 19 -13.62 -3.45 -3.58
CA PHE A 19 -12.96 -2.23 -3.17
C PHE A 19 -11.83 -2.51 -2.17
N ARG A 20 -10.94 -1.53 -2.00
CA ARG A 20 -9.96 -1.46 -0.93
C ARG A 20 -10.33 -0.39 0.06
N TRP A 21 -10.37 -0.74 1.34
CA TRP A 21 -10.55 0.24 2.41
C TRP A 21 -9.21 0.68 2.97
N ALA A 22 -8.99 1.99 3.03
CA ALA A 22 -7.76 2.61 3.51
C ALA A 22 -8.06 3.66 4.60
N PRO A 23 -8.32 3.23 5.85
CA PRO A 23 -8.86 4.10 6.89
C PRO A 23 -7.86 5.11 7.45
N GLU A 24 -6.59 4.72 7.57
CA GLU A 24 -5.58 5.51 8.25
C GLU A 24 -4.22 5.39 7.56
N GLN A 25 -3.52 6.51 7.40
CA GLN A 25 -2.24 6.57 6.69
C GLN A 25 -1.27 7.59 7.30
N LEU A 26 0.03 7.27 7.23
CA LEU A 26 1.12 8.23 7.36
C LEU A 26 1.44 8.83 5.99
N ILE A 27 1.51 10.15 5.88
CA ILE A 27 1.91 10.87 4.66
C ILE A 27 2.98 11.89 5.02
N SER A 28 3.97 12.09 4.13
CA SER A 28 5.10 12.98 4.41
C SER A 28 4.61 14.38 4.78
N ALA A 29 5.03 14.89 5.94
CA ALA A 29 4.61 16.20 6.43
C ALA A 29 4.97 17.34 5.45
N SER A 30 6.00 17.14 4.63
CA SER A 30 6.42 18.06 3.57
C SER A 30 5.54 18.05 2.32
N ASN A 31 4.51 17.21 2.24
CA ASN A 31 3.60 17.11 1.09
C ASN A 31 2.14 17.42 1.49
N PRO A 32 1.78 18.70 1.70
CA PRO A 32 0.44 19.09 2.14
C PRO A 32 -0.67 18.77 1.12
N ALA A 33 -0.33 18.72 -0.17
CA ALA A 33 -1.26 18.35 -1.22
C ALA A 33 -1.69 16.88 -1.09
N ALA A 34 -0.74 15.97 -0.83
CA ALA A 34 -1.05 14.56 -0.59
C ALA A 34 -1.83 14.35 0.72
N VAL A 35 -1.51 15.10 1.78
CA VAL A 35 -2.25 15.04 3.05
C VAL A 35 -3.71 15.43 2.84
N THR A 36 -3.95 16.60 2.23
CA THR A 36 -5.31 17.11 2.00
C THR A 36 -6.07 16.22 1.01
N GLY A 37 -5.38 15.73 -0.03
CA GLY A 37 -5.98 14.84 -1.02
C GLY A 37 -6.48 13.53 -0.40
N SER A 38 -5.69 12.89 0.47
CA SER A 38 -6.14 11.68 1.16
C SER A 38 -7.25 11.94 2.18
N GLN A 39 -7.19 13.05 2.92
CA GLN A 39 -8.25 13.43 3.87
C GLN A 39 -9.61 13.66 3.19
N ALA A 40 -9.62 14.14 1.95
CA ALA A 40 -10.86 14.37 1.21
C ALA A 40 -11.67 13.08 0.93
N TYR A 41 -11.03 11.90 0.97
CA TYR A 41 -11.69 10.60 0.86
C TYR A 41 -12.17 10.04 2.22
N GLY A 42 -11.92 10.77 3.31
CA GLY A 42 -12.23 10.36 4.68
C GLY A 42 -11.15 9.52 5.36
N THR A 43 -9.95 9.41 4.79
CA THR A 43 -8.81 8.76 5.43
C THR A 43 -8.30 9.63 6.58
N GLU A 44 -8.09 9.03 7.75
CA GLU A 44 -7.33 9.67 8.83
C GLU A 44 -5.86 9.74 8.43
N VAL A 45 -5.33 10.95 8.28
CA VAL A 45 -3.95 11.17 7.83
C VAL A 45 -3.13 11.80 8.92
N HIS A 46 -1.98 11.18 9.20
CA HIS A 46 -0.97 11.74 10.09
C HIS A 46 0.21 12.26 9.27
N ALA A 47 0.53 13.54 9.45
CA ALA A 47 1.69 14.17 8.85
C ALA A 47 2.97 13.62 9.49
N ALA A 48 3.72 12.83 8.74
CA ALA A 48 4.78 11.97 9.23
C ALA A 48 6.16 12.32 8.68
N THR A 49 7.19 11.86 9.39
CA THR A 49 8.57 11.73 8.91
C THR A 49 8.87 10.28 8.58
N PHE A 50 9.77 10.04 7.63
CA PHE A 50 10.15 8.69 7.20
C PHE A 50 11.65 8.49 7.30
N ALA A 51 12.05 7.28 7.70
CA ALA A 51 13.44 6.85 7.73
C ALA A 51 13.59 5.58 6.88
N PRO A 52 14.44 5.60 5.83
CA PRO A 52 15.21 6.75 5.35
C PRO A 52 14.33 7.84 4.68
N GLU A 53 14.77 9.10 4.72
CA GLU A 53 13.97 10.24 4.24
C GLU A 53 13.86 10.31 2.71
N CYS A 54 14.95 10.08 1.99
CA CYS A 54 15.02 10.23 0.53
C CYS A 54 15.06 8.90 -0.24
N ASN A 55 14.98 7.77 0.46
CA ASN A 55 15.05 6.44 -0.14
C ASN A 55 13.81 5.63 0.26
N ALA A 56 13.40 4.67 -0.58
CA ALA A 56 12.26 3.81 -0.26
C ALA A 56 12.52 2.91 0.97
N TYR A 57 13.79 2.55 1.23
CA TYR A 57 14.23 1.72 2.33
C TYR A 57 15.75 1.82 2.52
N SER A 58 16.24 1.48 3.71
CA SER A 58 17.68 1.37 4.02
C SER A 58 18.12 -0.09 4.09
N ALA A 59 19.36 -0.39 3.72
CA ALA A 59 19.92 -1.73 3.93
C ALA A 59 20.13 -2.01 5.43
N THR A 60 19.88 -3.25 5.84
CA THR A 60 20.16 -3.74 7.20
C THR A 60 21.45 -4.57 7.18
N ALA A 61 22.15 -4.65 8.32
CA ALA A 61 23.36 -5.46 8.46
C ALA A 61 23.16 -6.95 8.11
N GLY A 62 21.93 -7.45 8.26
CA GLY A 62 21.54 -8.83 7.94
C GLY A 62 21.14 -9.08 6.48
N GLY A 63 21.48 -8.17 5.55
CA GLY A 63 21.19 -8.30 4.12
C GLY A 63 19.73 -8.07 3.74
N GLY A 64 18.92 -7.50 4.64
CA GLY A 64 17.55 -7.09 4.41
C GLY A 64 17.42 -5.58 4.16
N THR A 65 16.19 -5.10 4.18
CA THR A 65 15.82 -3.69 4.06
C THR A 65 14.91 -3.28 5.21
N SER A 66 14.95 -2.00 5.59
CA SER A 66 14.09 -1.43 6.63
C SER A 66 13.45 -0.12 6.19
N PHE A 67 12.26 0.15 6.72
CA PHE A 67 11.51 1.38 6.52
C PHE A 67 10.75 1.72 7.80
N ASN A 68 10.79 2.98 8.22
CA ASN A 68 10.03 3.48 9.35
C ASN A 68 9.31 4.77 8.98
N GLY A 69 8.08 4.92 9.44
CA GLY A 69 7.30 6.16 9.42
C GLY A 69 6.79 6.49 10.80
N THR A 70 6.83 7.76 11.20
CA THR A 70 6.42 8.22 12.53
C THR A 70 5.69 9.55 12.46
N ALA A 71 4.62 9.71 13.24
CA ALA A 71 3.90 10.96 13.45
C ALA A 71 3.36 11.00 14.89
N GLY A 72 4.03 11.72 15.79
CA GLY A 72 3.67 11.69 17.22
C GLY A 72 3.83 10.28 17.80
N ASP A 73 2.75 9.73 18.36
CA ASP A 73 2.66 8.37 18.86
C ASP A 73 2.36 7.33 17.77
N LYS A 74 1.94 7.75 16.57
CA LYS A 74 1.63 6.87 15.44
C LYS A 74 2.88 6.44 14.69
N TYR A 75 2.96 5.15 14.34
CA TYR A 75 4.10 4.62 13.60
C TYR A 75 3.77 3.43 12.71
N MET A 76 4.66 3.20 11.75
CA MET A 76 4.75 1.96 10.99
C MET A 76 6.23 1.63 10.75
N SER A 77 6.61 0.38 11.03
CA SER A 77 7.97 -0.12 10.91
C SER A 77 7.96 -1.44 10.14
N LEU A 78 8.85 -1.56 9.16
CA LEU A 78 9.01 -2.76 8.33
C LEU A 78 10.48 -3.17 8.33
N GLU A 79 10.73 -4.46 8.50
CA GLU A 79 12.01 -5.11 8.24
C GLU A 79 11.80 -6.31 7.33
N MET A 80 12.44 -6.31 6.16
CA MET A 80 12.17 -7.24 5.07
C MET A 80 13.46 -7.87 4.55
N LYS A 81 13.40 -9.13 4.12
CA LYS A 81 14.48 -9.82 3.41
C LYS A 81 13.95 -10.36 2.08
N LYS A 82 14.81 -10.54 1.09
CA LYS A 82 14.44 -11.23 -0.15
C LYS A 82 13.92 -12.63 0.19
N SER A 83 12.77 -13.02 -0.34
CA SER A 83 12.14 -14.31 0.00
C SER A 83 13.02 -15.52 -0.36
N SER A 84 13.89 -15.38 -1.37
CA SER A 84 14.90 -16.37 -1.73
C SER A 84 15.89 -16.69 -0.60
N CYS A 85 16.13 -15.75 0.32
CA CYS A 85 17.02 -15.96 1.48
C CYS A 85 16.41 -16.87 2.55
N GLY A 86 15.11 -17.19 2.47
CA GLY A 86 14.40 -18.05 3.44
C GLY A 86 13.83 -19.34 2.83
N GLY A 87 14.10 -19.63 1.56
CA GLY A 87 13.66 -20.84 0.86
C GLY A 87 12.13 -20.96 0.65
N LYS A 88 11.35 -19.95 1.03
CA LYS A 88 9.89 -19.95 0.90
C LYS A 88 9.48 -19.05 -0.27
N ALA A 89 8.80 -19.63 -1.25
CA ALA A 89 8.18 -18.87 -2.33
C ALA A 89 7.14 -17.88 -1.75
N PRO A 90 6.91 -16.73 -2.40
CA PRO A 90 5.79 -15.85 -2.06
C PRO A 90 4.47 -16.63 -2.05
N PRO A 91 3.59 -16.40 -1.07
CA PRO A 91 2.29 -17.10 -1.01
C PRO A 91 1.35 -16.70 -2.16
N TYR A 92 1.60 -15.55 -2.79
CA TYR A 92 0.80 -15.00 -3.88
C TYR A 92 1.69 -14.46 -5.00
N THR A 93 1.21 -14.54 -6.24
CA THR A 93 1.92 -14.03 -7.42
C THR A 93 1.85 -12.52 -7.53
N LEU A 94 2.78 -11.91 -8.27
CA LEU A 94 2.71 -10.48 -8.57
C LEU A 94 1.40 -10.12 -9.30
N ALA A 95 0.92 -10.97 -10.21
CA ALA A 95 -0.35 -10.76 -10.92
C ALA A 95 -1.58 -10.74 -9.98
N MET A 96 -1.54 -11.51 -8.88
CA MET A 96 -2.57 -11.44 -7.85
C MET A 96 -2.50 -10.10 -7.10
N PHE A 97 -1.30 -9.63 -6.74
CA PHE A 97 -1.13 -8.30 -6.14
C PHE A 97 -1.59 -7.19 -7.09
N ASP A 98 -1.23 -7.25 -8.38
CA ASP A 98 -1.68 -6.30 -9.40
C ASP A 98 -3.21 -6.20 -9.46
N THR A 99 -3.90 -7.34 -9.45
CA THR A 99 -5.37 -7.38 -9.41
C THR A 99 -5.94 -6.75 -8.13
N ILE A 100 -5.29 -6.98 -6.98
CA ILE A 100 -5.74 -6.44 -5.69
C ILE A 100 -5.51 -4.93 -5.61
N ILE A 101 -4.29 -4.47 -5.92
CA ILE A 101 -3.87 -3.07 -5.73
C ILE A 101 -4.41 -2.13 -6.81
N ASN A 102 -5.05 -2.65 -7.86
CA ASN A 102 -5.74 -1.86 -8.87
C ASN A 102 -7.26 -1.81 -8.66
N GLN A 103 -7.77 -2.31 -7.53
CA GLN A 103 -9.15 -2.05 -7.11
C GLN A 103 -9.30 -0.60 -6.59
N PRO A 104 -10.49 0.02 -6.73
CA PRO A 104 -10.77 1.36 -6.22
C PRO A 104 -10.61 1.42 -4.70
N ILE A 105 -10.10 2.54 -4.20
CA ILE A 105 -9.83 2.79 -2.78
C ILE A 105 -10.93 3.68 -2.21
N PHE A 106 -11.36 3.41 -0.98
CA PHE A 106 -12.25 4.31 -0.21
C PHE A 106 -11.84 4.38 1.26
N ALA A 107 -12.33 5.41 1.96
CA ALA A 107 -12.34 5.45 3.42
C ALA A 107 -13.73 5.77 3.98
N ASN A 108 -14.43 6.79 3.46
CA ASN A 108 -15.79 7.16 3.85
C ASN A 108 -16.91 6.37 3.13
N GLY A 109 -16.59 5.70 2.03
CA GLY A 109 -17.54 4.91 1.23
C GLY A 109 -18.40 5.71 0.24
N SER A 110 -18.24 7.03 0.15
CA SER A 110 -18.95 7.88 -0.81
C SER A 110 -18.07 8.30 -1.99
N THR A 111 -16.83 8.66 -1.70
CA THR A 111 -15.85 9.12 -2.69
C THR A 111 -14.70 8.13 -2.74
N CYS A 112 -14.37 7.70 -3.94
CA CYS A 112 -13.37 6.69 -4.22
C CYS A 112 -12.22 7.28 -5.05
N ASP A 113 -11.02 6.77 -4.79
CA ASP A 113 -9.84 7.00 -5.59
C ASP A 113 -9.55 5.78 -6.47
N GLN A 114 -9.30 6.01 -7.76
CA GLN A 114 -8.79 4.97 -8.65
C GLN A 114 -7.32 5.24 -8.97
N GLN A 115 -6.46 4.68 -8.13
CA GLN A 115 -5.02 4.61 -8.37
C GLN A 115 -4.68 3.30 -9.13
N ILE A 116 -4.44 3.41 -10.44
CA ILE A 116 -3.99 2.30 -11.30
C ILE A 116 -2.46 2.28 -11.28
N ARG A 117 -1.89 1.29 -10.61
CA ARG A 117 -0.45 1.03 -10.58
C ARG A 117 -0.04 0.22 -11.81
N LEU A 118 1.05 0.63 -12.44
CA LEU A 118 1.54 0.03 -13.66
C LEU A 118 2.76 -0.86 -13.39
N PHE A 119 2.67 -2.12 -13.78
CA PHE A 119 3.81 -3.02 -13.92
C PHE A 119 4.25 -3.09 -15.40
N ASN A 120 5.30 -3.87 -15.68
CA ASN A 120 5.88 -4.04 -17.01
C ASN A 120 6.29 -2.72 -17.69
N THR A 121 6.81 -1.78 -16.90
CA THR A 121 7.35 -0.50 -17.35
C THR A 121 8.87 -0.50 -17.22
N SER A 122 9.55 0.53 -17.75
CA SER A 122 11.00 0.68 -17.59
C SER A 122 11.46 0.76 -16.12
N VAL A 123 10.58 1.09 -15.18
CA VAL A 123 10.86 1.16 -13.73
C VAL A 123 10.40 -0.08 -12.95
N THR A 124 9.88 -1.10 -13.64
CA THR A 124 9.46 -2.39 -13.06
C THR A 124 9.97 -3.60 -13.85
N THR A 125 10.99 -3.43 -14.70
CA THR A 125 11.58 -4.48 -15.54
C THR A 125 13.11 -4.50 -15.44
N GLY A 126 13.74 -5.60 -15.85
CA GLY A 126 15.19 -5.78 -15.80
C GLY A 126 15.76 -5.60 -14.39
N ALA A 127 16.67 -4.64 -14.22
CA ALA A 127 17.29 -4.36 -12.92
C ALA A 127 16.31 -3.82 -11.86
N PHE A 128 15.10 -3.41 -12.27
CA PHE A 128 14.07 -2.84 -11.41
C PHE A 128 12.85 -3.76 -11.24
N GLU A 129 12.99 -5.04 -11.58
CA GLU A 129 11.92 -6.02 -11.39
C GLU A 129 11.43 -6.07 -9.93
N PRO A 130 10.12 -6.23 -9.71
CA PRO A 130 9.57 -6.43 -8.38
C PRO A 130 10.26 -7.55 -7.61
N VAL A 131 10.78 -7.24 -6.44
CA VAL A 131 11.53 -8.18 -5.62
C VAL A 131 10.60 -8.80 -4.58
N PRO A 132 10.40 -10.13 -4.58
CA PRO A 132 9.63 -10.78 -3.52
C PRO A 132 10.38 -10.67 -2.18
N VAL A 133 9.66 -10.21 -1.15
CA VAL A 133 10.20 -10.03 0.19
C VAL A 133 9.33 -10.68 1.27
N ARG A 134 9.97 -10.97 2.40
CA ARG A 134 9.34 -11.51 3.59
C ARG A 134 9.99 -10.96 4.85
N GLY A 135 9.21 -10.72 5.89
CA GLY A 135 9.75 -10.17 7.12
C GLY A 135 8.71 -9.84 8.19
N THR A 136 8.94 -8.73 8.88
CA THR A 136 8.13 -8.30 10.02
C THR A 136 7.60 -6.89 9.81
N LEU A 137 6.41 -6.64 10.35
CA LEU A 137 5.76 -5.34 10.35
C LEU A 137 5.26 -5.03 11.76
N LYS A 138 5.48 -3.81 12.23
CA LYS A 138 4.92 -3.29 13.48
C LYS A 138 4.24 -1.95 13.22
N SER A 139 3.06 -1.73 13.78
CA SER A 139 2.34 -0.47 13.61
C SER A 139 1.20 -0.35 14.62
N ASN A 140 0.79 0.87 14.93
CA ASN A 140 -0.44 1.19 15.67
C ASN A 140 -1.40 2.06 14.84
N LEU A 141 -1.27 1.99 13.51
CA LEU A 141 -2.23 2.60 12.60
C LEU A 141 -3.50 1.74 12.52
N GLY A 142 -4.61 2.43 12.30
CA GLY A 142 -5.92 1.87 12.06
C GLY A 142 -5.93 0.79 10.98
N PRO A 143 -6.81 -0.20 11.10
CA PRO A 143 -7.87 -0.33 12.11
C PRO A 143 -7.38 -0.86 13.47
N PHE A 144 -6.08 -1.06 13.65
CA PHE A 144 -5.54 -1.54 14.92
C PHE A 144 -5.52 -0.39 15.93
N GLN A 145 -6.36 -0.48 16.97
CA GLN A 145 -6.47 0.54 18.03
C GLN A 145 -5.27 0.50 19.01
N THR A 146 -4.41 -0.51 18.88
CA THR A 146 -3.23 -0.75 19.72
C THR A 146 -2.07 -1.21 18.86
N ASP A 147 -0.88 -1.31 19.45
CA ASP A 147 0.29 -1.89 18.80
C ASP A 147 -0.03 -3.27 18.21
N ALA A 148 0.15 -3.39 16.90
CA ALA A 148 0.06 -4.62 16.15
C ALA A 148 1.45 -5.02 15.65
N SER A 149 1.75 -6.31 15.75
CA SER A 149 2.99 -6.89 15.26
C SER A 149 2.68 -8.12 14.43
N PHE A 150 3.10 -8.10 13.18
CA PHE A 150 2.94 -9.20 12.24
C PHE A 150 4.30 -9.78 11.92
N SER A 151 4.50 -11.04 12.27
CA SER A 151 5.61 -11.83 11.78
C SER A 151 5.22 -12.50 10.47
N ASP A 152 6.23 -12.80 9.65
CA ASP A 152 6.06 -13.64 8.46
C ASP A 152 5.26 -13.01 7.30
N VAL A 153 5.21 -11.67 7.29
CA VAL A 153 4.56 -10.87 6.25
C VAL A 153 5.30 -11.03 4.94
N ALA A 154 4.58 -11.35 3.86
CA ALA A 154 5.13 -11.52 2.53
C ALA A 154 4.54 -10.50 1.55
N GLY A 155 5.34 -10.05 0.60
CA GLY A 155 4.92 -9.10 -0.43
C GLY A 155 6.01 -8.85 -1.47
N PHE A 156 5.94 -7.69 -2.12
CA PHE A 156 6.89 -7.28 -3.15
C PHE A 156 7.41 -5.87 -2.86
N GLN A 157 8.71 -5.66 -3.08
CA GLN A 157 9.29 -4.33 -3.22
C GLN A 157 9.32 -3.96 -4.69
N ALA A 158 8.62 -2.90 -5.06
CA ALA A 158 8.51 -2.44 -6.44
C ALA A 158 8.33 -0.92 -6.49
N ALA A 159 8.88 -0.29 -7.53
CA ALA A 159 8.60 1.11 -7.86
C ALA A 159 7.52 1.16 -8.94
N THR A 160 6.28 1.46 -8.57
CA THR A 160 5.18 1.50 -9.55
C THR A 160 4.83 2.94 -9.89
N PRO A 161 4.95 3.38 -11.16
CA PRO A 161 4.26 4.56 -11.61
C PRO A 161 2.76 4.28 -11.56
N PHE A 162 1.95 5.33 -11.47
CA PHE A 162 0.51 5.18 -11.37
C PHE A 162 -0.23 6.29 -12.11
N ILE A 163 -1.46 5.96 -12.52
CA ILE A 163 -2.47 6.91 -12.98
C ILE A 163 -3.47 7.05 -11.84
N GLU A 164 -3.84 8.28 -11.51
CA GLU A 164 -4.80 8.58 -10.44
C GLU A 164 -6.01 9.31 -11.03
N ASN A 165 -7.17 8.64 -11.00
CA ASN A 165 -8.45 9.27 -11.28
C ASN A 165 -9.13 9.57 -9.94
N ASN A 166 -9.07 10.84 -9.56
CA ASN A 166 -9.42 11.31 -8.23
C ASN A 166 -10.89 11.78 -8.12
N TYR A 167 -11.39 11.86 -6.87
CA TYR A 167 -12.70 12.41 -6.53
C TYR A 167 -13.91 11.76 -7.24
N LEU A 168 -13.84 10.46 -7.51
CA LEU A 168 -14.89 9.75 -8.22
C LEU A 168 -15.97 9.24 -7.24
N PRO A 169 -17.27 9.38 -7.54
CA PRO A 169 -18.32 8.70 -6.79
C PRO A 169 -18.08 7.18 -6.78
N CYS A 170 -18.13 6.54 -5.61
CA CYS A 170 -17.86 5.09 -5.51
C CYS A 170 -18.81 4.24 -6.37
N GLU A 171 -20.04 4.71 -6.58
CA GLU A 171 -21.04 4.07 -7.45
C GLU A 171 -20.57 3.92 -8.90
N MET A 172 -19.67 4.79 -9.40
CA MET A 172 -19.12 4.68 -10.75
C MET A 172 -18.31 3.39 -10.97
N PHE A 173 -17.89 2.73 -9.89
CA PHE A 173 -17.13 1.48 -9.94
C PHE A 173 -18.00 0.24 -9.85
N ARG A 174 -19.32 0.36 -9.98
CA ARG A 174 -20.20 -0.80 -10.09
C ARG A 174 -19.79 -1.68 -11.28
N GLY A 175 -19.49 -2.94 -11.01
CA GLY A 175 -19.02 -3.91 -11.99
C GLY A 175 -17.58 -3.67 -12.47
N TYR A 176 -16.80 -2.85 -11.76
CA TYR A 176 -15.42 -2.55 -12.13
C TYR A 176 -14.54 -3.81 -12.14
N ASN A 177 -13.77 -3.95 -13.22
CA ASN A 177 -12.73 -4.97 -13.35
C ASN A 177 -11.37 -4.28 -13.36
N PRO A 178 -10.42 -4.66 -12.48
CA PRO A 178 -9.09 -4.08 -12.45
C PRO A 178 -8.37 -4.15 -13.79
N VAL A 179 -7.69 -3.06 -14.13
CA VAL A 179 -6.72 -3.07 -15.21
C VAL A 179 -5.56 -3.97 -14.78
N LYS A 180 -5.26 -4.98 -15.61
CA LYS A 180 -4.07 -5.83 -15.43
C LYS A 180 -2.88 -5.16 -16.10
N THR A 181 -1.78 -5.06 -15.38
CA THR A 181 -0.59 -4.31 -15.80
C THR A 181 0.70 -5.12 -15.67
N THR A 182 0.65 -6.32 -15.10
CA THR A 182 1.76 -7.30 -15.12
C THR A 182 1.84 -8.08 -16.41
#